data_AF-A0A5K3FPI4-F1
#
_entry.id   AF-A0A5K3FPI4-F1
#
_cell.length_a   1.000
_cell.length_b   1.000
_cell.length_c   1.000
_cell.angle_alpha   90.00
_cell.angle_beta   90.00
_cell.angle_gamma   90.00
#
_symmetry.space_group_name_H-M   'P 1'
#
loop_
_entity.id
_entity.type
_entity.pdbx_description
1 polymer ?
#
loop_
_entity_poly.entity_id
_entity_poly.type
_entity_poly.pdbx_seq_one_letter_code
_entity_poly.pdbx_strand_id
1 'polypeptide(L)'
;MSQYRNLFNSSRIPGEVVDRHATFMESRHIVVISKGKFYTFDVFNEQDDQIPSEQLVSNLELIRNQPEHAAERPSVGVVTAMDRDSAALARQRLTFLDGGSGGINARNLKLIDSAVMVLVLCEGVSDHLPELLSTVLAGPADSRWFDKSFSLIVNRSGSAAVNFERSLCDSATVLRFVSDIFNDSETRPSVDPCLLENTERY
;
A
#
# COMPACT_ATOMS: atom_id res chain seq x y z
N MET A 1 -18.39 -16.56 1.48
CA MET A 1 -17.15 -15.90 1.94
C MET A 1 -15.92 -16.32 1.12
N SER A 2 -16.05 -16.68 -0.17
CA SER A 2 -14.92 -17.20 -0.97
C SER A 2 -13.92 -16.12 -1.40
N GLN A 3 -14.30 -14.84 -1.37
CA GLN A 3 -13.47 -13.71 -1.80
C GLN A 3 -12.53 -13.18 -0.73
N TYR A 4 -12.72 -13.52 0.55
CA TYR A 4 -11.88 -13.01 1.66
C TYR A 4 -10.40 -13.39 1.50
N ARG A 5 -10.11 -14.53 0.86
CA ARG A 5 -8.75 -14.96 0.55
C ARG A 5 -8.00 -14.02 -0.41
N ASN A 6 -8.73 -13.16 -1.13
CA ASN A 6 -8.15 -12.21 -2.09
C ASN A 6 -7.93 -10.81 -1.47
N LEU A 7 -8.32 -10.58 -0.21
CA LEU A 7 -8.15 -9.26 0.43
C LEU A 7 -6.67 -8.98 0.70
N PHE A 8 -5.95 -9.94 1.26
CA PHE A 8 -4.55 -9.80 1.63
C PHE A 8 -3.64 -10.51 0.64
N ASN A 9 -2.38 -10.07 0.58
CA ASN A 9 -1.33 -10.68 -0.22
C ASN A 9 -1.65 -10.82 -1.71
N SER A 10 -2.62 -10.05 -2.20
CA SER A 10 -3.19 -10.22 -3.53
C SER A 10 -2.97 -8.97 -4.36
N SER A 11 -2.71 -9.17 -5.65
CA SER A 11 -2.52 -8.11 -6.63
C SER A 11 -3.01 -8.56 -8.00
N ARG A 12 -3.51 -7.61 -8.77
CA ARG A 12 -3.80 -7.74 -10.20
C ARG A 12 -2.53 -7.40 -10.97
N ILE A 13 -2.04 -8.34 -11.78
CA ILE A 13 -0.81 -8.15 -12.54
C ILE A 13 -1.19 -8.04 -14.02
N PRO A 14 -0.82 -6.93 -14.70
CA PRO A 14 -1.18 -6.74 -16.09
C PRO A 14 -0.47 -7.77 -16.97
N GLY A 15 -1.23 -8.36 -17.90
CA GLY A 15 -0.73 -9.34 -18.86
C GLY A 15 -0.88 -8.85 -20.30
N GLU A 16 -0.16 -9.46 -21.25
CA GLU A 16 -0.17 -9.03 -22.66
C GLU A 16 -1.54 -9.20 -23.36
N VAL A 17 -2.39 -10.10 -22.86
CA VAL A 17 -3.72 -10.37 -23.42
C VAL A 17 -4.80 -10.30 -22.34
N VAL A 18 -4.52 -10.87 -21.16
CA VAL A 18 -5.42 -10.89 -20.02
C VAL A 18 -4.61 -10.70 -18.74
N ASP A 19 -5.13 -9.87 -17.84
CA ASP A 19 -4.54 -9.67 -16.52
C ASP A 19 -4.70 -10.92 -15.65
N ARG A 20 -3.73 -11.17 -14.77
CA ARG A 20 -3.77 -12.29 -13.83
C ARG A 20 -3.95 -11.79 -12.40
N HIS A 21 -4.76 -12.50 -11.63
CA HIS A 21 -4.79 -12.33 -10.18
C HIS A 21 -3.71 -13.22 -9.56
N ALA A 22 -2.90 -12.65 -8.69
CA ALA A 22 -1.86 -13.38 -7.97
C ALA A 22 -2.03 -13.17 -6.47
N THR A 23 -1.93 -14.26 -5.71
CA THR A 23 -1.97 -14.27 -4.25
C THR A 23 -0.70 -14.91 -3.71
N PHE A 24 -0.07 -14.27 -2.73
CA PHE A 24 1.25 -14.63 -2.19
C PHE A 24 1.15 -14.94 -0.69
N MET A 25 0.60 -16.11 -0.35
CA MET A 25 0.23 -16.48 1.02
C MET A 25 1.38 -16.48 2.03
N GLU A 26 2.64 -16.55 1.56
CA GLU A 26 3.84 -16.57 2.41
C GLU A 26 4.41 -15.17 2.72
N SER A 27 3.82 -14.10 2.17
CA SER A 27 4.36 -12.76 2.38
C SER A 27 3.94 -12.17 3.72
N ARG A 28 4.94 -11.63 4.43
CA ARG A 28 4.83 -11.07 5.78
C ARG A 28 5.04 -9.56 5.85
N HIS A 29 5.34 -8.92 4.74
CA HIS A 29 5.65 -7.50 4.66
C HIS A 29 4.49 -6.66 4.16
N ILE A 30 4.47 -5.39 4.55
CA ILE A 30 3.62 -4.36 3.91
C ILE A 30 4.48 -3.44 3.06
N VAL A 31 3.84 -2.77 2.11
CA VAL A 31 4.45 -1.66 1.39
C VAL A 31 3.85 -0.35 1.88
N VAL A 32 4.70 0.62 2.20
CA VAL A 32 4.30 1.97 2.58
C VAL A 32 4.71 2.93 1.46
N ILE A 33 3.75 3.70 0.96
CA ILE A 33 3.98 4.77 0.00
C ILE A 33 3.93 6.09 0.74
N SER A 34 5.03 6.84 0.70
CA SER A 34 5.15 8.16 1.30
C SER A 34 5.93 9.04 0.33
N LYS A 35 5.40 10.22 -0.02
CA LYS A 35 6.07 11.23 -0.86
C LYS A 35 6.62 10.64 -2.18
N GLY A 36 5.82 9.79 -2.83
CA GLY A 36 6.17 9.14 -4.09
C GLY A 36 7.19 7.99 -4.01
N LYS A 37 7.66 7.65 -2.80
CA LYS A 37 8.64 6.58 -2.56
C LYS A 37 7.96 5.35 -1.94
N PHE A 38 8.52 4.19 -2.25
CA PHE A 38 8.06 2.90 -1.76
C PHE A 38 9.02 2.40 -0.69
N TYR A 39 8.46 2.04 0.45
CA TYR A 39 9.16 1.44 1.59
C TYR A 39 8.53 0.10 1.90
N THR A 40 9.30 -0.81 2.50
CA THR A 40 8.81 -2.13 2.87
C THR A 40 9.43 -2.55 4.20
N PHE A 41 8.64 -3.21 5.04
CA PHE A 41 9.10 -3.87 6.25
C PHE A 41 8.13 -4.99 6.63
N ASP A 42 8.64 -5.98 7.35
CA ASP A 42 7.85 -7.12 7.85
C ASP A 42 6.93 -6.69 8.99
N VAL A 43 5.65 -7.06 8.92
CA VAL A 43 4.67 -6.87 10.00
C VAL A 43 4.40 -8.16 10.78
N PHE A 44 4.88 -9.30 10.27
CA PHE A 44 4.90 -10.58 10.96
C PHE A 44 6.34 -11.08 11.12
N ASN A 45 6.66 -11.65 12.28
CA ASN A 45 7.97 -12.23 12.56
C ASN A 45 8.13 -13.64 11.92
N GLU A 46 9.24 -14.32 12.21
CA GLU A 46 9.50 -15.67 11.67
C GLU A 46 8.53 -16.75 12.19
N GLN A 47 7.82 -16.47 13.28
CA GLN A 47 6.84 -17.34 13.92
C GLN A 47 5.40 -17.02 13.49
N ASP A 48 5.21 -16.11 12.52
CA ASP A 48 3.93 -15.58 12.07
C ASP A 48 3.14 -14.78 13.13
N ASP A 49 3.81 -14.33 14.20
CA ASP A 49 3.25 -13.39 15.16
C ASP A 49 3.42 -11.95 14.68
N GLN A 50 2.48 -11.07 15.05
CA GLN A 50 2.58 -9.64 14.77
C GLN A 50 3.81 -9.02 15.45
N ILE A 51 4.51 -8.13 14.76
CA ILE A 51 5.57 -7.33 15.38
C ILE A 51 4.99 -6.44 16.50
N PRO A 52 5.79 -6.09 17.52
CA PRO A 52 5.36 -5.16 18.56
C PRO A 52 4.86 -3.84 17.98
N SER A 53 3.78 -3.31 18.55
CA SER A 53 3.16 -2.09 18.04
C SER A 53 4.10 -0.88 18.09
N GLU A 54 4.99 -0.82 19.09
CA GLU A 54 6.02 0.21 19.22
C GLU A 54 6.99 0.18 18.03
N GLN A 55 7.37 -1.02 17.58
CA GLN A 55 8.24 -1.19 16.42
C GLN A 55 7.53 -0.75 15.13
N LEU A 56 6.24 -1.06 14.99
CA LEU A 56 5.43 -0.61 13.87
C LEU A 56 5.37 0.93 13.82
N VAL A 57 5.12 1.57 14.96
CA VAL A 57 5.13 3.04 15.09
C VAL A 57 6.48 3.62 14.70
N SER A 58 7.58 3.11 15.26
CA SER A 58 8.94 3.59 14.94
C SER A 58 9.26 3.46 13.45
N ASN A 59 8.88 2.36 12.80
CA ASN A 59 9.08 2.18 11.36
C ASN A 59 8.30 3.21 10.54
N LEU A 60 7.03 3.47 10.90
CA LEU A 60 6.21 4.46 10.22
C LEU A 60 6.72 5.88 10.44
N GLU A 61 7.20 6.21 11.64
CA GLU A 61 7.82 7.51 11.94
C GLU A 61 9.10 7.73 11.14
N LEU A 62 9.96 6.70 11.04
CA LEU A 62 11.17 6.75 10.22
C LEU A 62 10.85 7.02 8.75
N ILE A 63 9.80 6.40 8.22
CA ILE A 63 9.33 6.60 6.84
C ILE A 63 8.73 8.00 6.65
N ARG A 64 7.89 8.45 7.59
CA ARG A 64 7.26 9.78 7.56
C ARG A 64 8.30 10.90 7.60
N ASN A 65 9.34 10.74 8.42
CA ASN A 65 10.39 11.74 8.63
C ASN A 65 11.47 11.73 7.54
N GLN A 66 11.34 10.86 6.51
CA GLN A 66 12.28 10.91 5.39
C GLN A 66 12.17 12.24 4.63
N PRO A 67 13.31 12.83 4.23
CA PRO A 67 13.31 14.09 3.51
C PRO A 67 12.60 13.96 2.16
N GLU A 68 11.85 15.01 1.82
CA GLU A 68 11.41 15.24 0.46
C GLU A 68 12.63 15.58 -0.38
N HIS A 69 12.89 14.73 -1.36
CA HIS A 69 13.74 15.11 -2.46
C HIS A 69 12.80 15.37 -3.62
N ALA A 70 13.00 16.50 -4.31
CA ALA A 70 12.32 16.75 -5.57
C ALA A 70 12.58 15.53 -6.47
N ALA A 71 11.52 14.76 -6.74
CA ALA A 71 11.66 13.58 -7.57
C ALA A 71 11.96 14.07 -8.99
N GLU A 72 13.20 13.88 -9.45
CA GLU A 72 13.58 14.18 -10.83
C GLU A 72 12.79 13.35 -11.85
N ARG A 73 12.13 12.28 -11.38
CA ARG A 73 11.39 11.30 -12.19
C ARG A 73 10.03 10.99 -11.56
N PRO A 74 9.01 10.71 -12.38
CA PRO A 74 7.72 10.26 -11.88
C PRO A 74 7.86 8.93 -11.13
N SER A 75 7.06 8.77 -10.08
CA SER A 75 6.96 7.51 -9.33
C SER A 75 6.48 6.36 -10.22
N VAL A 76 6.99 5.16 -9.95
CA VAL A 76 6.61 3.94 -10.67
C VAL A 76 5.14 3.58 -10.49
N GLY A 77 4.47 4.10 -9.45
CA GLY A 77 3.05 3.90 -9.20
C GLY A 77 2.14 4.33 -10.35
N VAL A 78 2.55 5.33 -11.14
CA VAL A 78 1.82 5.83 -12.31
C VAL A 78 1.52 4.72 -13.32
N VAL A 79 2.39 3.70 -13.42
CA VAL A 79 2.20 2.56 -14.33
C VAL A 79 0.88 1.84 -14.08
N THR A 80 0.41 1.80 -12.83
CA THR A 80 -0.85 1.13 -12.46
C THR A 80 -2.10 1.91 -12.88
N ALA A 81 -1.96 3.18 -13.24
CA ALA A 81 -3.05 4.05 -13.72
C ALA A 81 -3.17 4.08 -15.26
N MET A 82 -2.22 3.49 -15.98
CA MET A 82 -2.24 3.44 -17.44
C MET A 82 -3.31 2.45 -17.95
N ASP A 83 -3.61 2.50 -19.26
CA ASP A 83 -4.33 1.41 -19.90
C ASP A 83 -3.57 0.09 -19.73
N ARG A 84 -4.29 -1.04 -19.77
CA ARG A 84 -3.74 -2.33 -19.33
C ARG A 84 -2.62 -2.84 -20.24
N ASP A 85 -2.72 -2.58 -21.54
CA ASP A 85 -1.70 -2.97 -22.52
C ASP A 85 -0.41 -2.15 -22.30
N SER A 86 -0.54 -0.83 -22.09
CA SER A 86 0.58 0.03 -21.73
C SER A 86 1.19 -0.35 -20.37
N ALA A 87 0.37 -0.70 -19.38
CA ALA A 87 0.84 -1.13 -18.07
C ALA A 87 1.64 -2.44 -18.16
N ALA A 88 1.16 -3.42 -18.94
CA ALA A 88 1.87 -4.67 -19.22
C ALA A 88 3.23 -4.39 -19.88
N LEU A 89 3.23 -3.58 -20.94
CA LEU A 89 4.45 -3.20 -21.67
C LEU A 89 5.44 -2.43 -20.78
N ALA A 90 4.95 -1.49 -19.95
CA ALA A 90 5.78 -0.72 -19.04
C ALA A 90 6.43 -1.62 -17.98
N ARG A 91 5.68 -2.54 -17.36
CA ARG A 91 6.24 -3.50 -16.39
C ARG A 91 7.26 -4.43 -17.02
N GLN A 92 7.01 -4.88 -18.25
CA GLN A 92 7.95 -5.71 -19.01
C GLN A 92 9.26 -4.94 -19.26
N ARG A 93 9.18 -3.69 -19.73
CA ARG A 93 10.34 -2.81 -19.92
C ARG A 93 11.10 -2.56 -18.62
N LEU A 94 10.41 -2.24 -17.52
CA LEU A 94 11.02 -2.05 -16.20
C LEU A 94 11.83 -3.27 -15.76
N THR A 95 11.30 -4.47 -16.02
CA THR A 95 11.98 -5.74 -15.73
C THR A 95 13.22 -5.93 -16.59
N PHE A 96 13.15 -5.63 -17.89
CA PHE A 96 14.29 -5.81 -18.81
C PHE A 96 15.42 -4.78 -18.63
N LEU A 97 15.11 -3.57 -18.16
CA LEU A 97 16.10 -2.49 -17.99
C LEU A 97 17.24 -2.81 -17.02
N ASP A 98 17.05 -3.75 -16.10
CA ASP A 98 18.02 -4.06 -15.04
C ASP A 98 18.41 -5.54 -15.01
N GLY A 99 18.72 -6.12 -16.17
CA GLY A 99 19.18 -7.52 -16.24
C GLY A 99 18.07 -8.57 -16.17
N GLY A 100 16.84 -8.20 -16.51
CA GLY A 100 15.71 -9.12 -16.59
C GLY A 100 15.21 -9.58 -15.22
N SER A 101 14.85 -10.86 -15.12
CA SER A 101 14.24 -11.43 -13.90
C SER A 101 15.13 -11.40 -12.65
N GLY A 102 16.45 -11.19 -12.80
CA GLY A 102 17.39 -11.04 -11.69
C GLY A 102 17.56 -9.59 -11.20
N GLY A 103 16.96 -8.62 -11.89
CA GLY A 103 17.14 -7.19 -11.61
C GLY A 103 16.54 -6.71 -10.30
N ILE A 104 17.02 -5.56 -9.84
CA ILE A 104 16.44 -4.79 -8.73
C ILE A 104 15.00 -4.43 -9.05
N ASN A 105 14.68 -3.99 -10.27
CA ASN A 105 13.32 -3.65 -10.66
C ASN A 105 12.37 -4.86 -10.59
N ALA A 106 12.80 -6.01 -11.10
CA ALA A 106 12.01 -7.25 -11.03
C ALA A 106 11.73 -7.66 -9.58
N ARG A 107 12.75 -7.57 -8.72
CA ARG A 107 12.63 -7.85 -7.28
C ARG A 107 11.69 -6.85 -6.59
N ASN A 108 11.81 -5.56 -6.87
CA ASN A 108 10.95 -4.53 -6.28
C ASN A 108 9.49 -4.69 -6.71
N LEU A 109 9.23 -4.95 -7.99
CA LEU A 109 7.88 -5.24 -8.48
C LEU A 109 7.29 -6.47 -7.77
N LYS A 110 8.09 -7.53 -7.60
CA LYS A 110 7.66 -8.73 -6.85
C LYS A 110 7.38 -8.41 -5.38
N LEU A 111 8.18 -7.56 -4.75
CA LEU A 111 7.94 -7.13 -3.36
C LEU A 111 6.61 -6.36 -3.24
N ILE A 112 6.31 -5.46 -4.18
CA ILE A 112 5.04 -4.72 -4.16
C ILE A 112 3.85 -5.65 -4.43
N ASP A 113 3.96 -6.53 -5.42
CA ASP A 113 2.89 -7.46 -5.76
C ASP A 113 2.58 -8.41 -4.59
N SER A 114 3.61 -8.86 -3.86
CA SER A 114 3.48 -9.87 -2.79
C SER A 114 3.04 -9.33 -1.44
N ALA A 115 3.24 -8.03 -1.17
CA ALA A 115 2.93 -7.40 0.11
C ALA A 115 1.52 -7.74 0.65
N VAL A 116 1.35 -7.80 1.96
CA VAL A 116 0.05 -8.06 2.61
C VAL A 116 -0.97 -7.00 2.20
N MET A 117 -0.57 -5.73 2.27
CA MET A 117 -1.35 -4.56 1.86
C MET A 117 -0.42 -3.41 1.47
N VAL A 118 -1.00 -2.37 0.87
CA VAL A 118 -0.33 -1.08 0.66
C VAL A 118 -0.89 -0.05 1.63
N LEU A 119 -0.02 0.61 2.39
CA LEU A 119 -0.35 1.77 3.23
C LEU A 119 0.13 3.03 2.51
N VAL A 120 -0.71 4.04 2.38
CA VAL A 120 -0.36 5.33 1.81
C VAL A 120 -0.41 6.40 2.89
N LEU A 121 0.72 7.04 3.14
CA LEU A 121 0.82 8.22 4.00
C LEU A 121 0.60 9.46 3.14
N CYS A 122 -0.59 10.06 3.27
CA CYS A 122 -1.00 11.21 2.47
C CYS A 122 -0.80 12.51 3.25
N GLU A 123 -0.18 13.51 2.62
CA GLU A 123 -0.01 14.84 3.22
C GLU A 123 -1.17 15.79 2.91
N GLY A 124 -2.03 15.45 1.93
CA GLY A 124 -3.16 16.27 1.53
C GLY A 124 -4.19 16.39 2.66
N VAL A 125 -4.39 17.63 3.13
CA VAL A 125 -5.36 17.99 4.17
C VAL A 125 -6.45 18.83 3.52
N SER A 126 -7.42 18.19 2.87
CA SER A 126 -8.66 18.88 2.53
C SER A 126 -9.82 18.23 3.23
N ASP A 127 -10.49 19.02 4.07
CA ASP A 127 -11.75 18.65 4.71
C ASP A 127 -12.94 18.88 3.77
N HIS A 128 -12.71 19.42 2.57
CA HIS A 128 -13.74 19.58 1.56
C HIS A 128 -14.01 18.22 0.89
N LEU A 129 -15.21 17.68 1.10
CA LEU A 129 -15.59 16.34 0.65
C LEU A 129 -15.24 16.02 -0.82
N PRO A 130 -15.50 16.89 -1.82
CA PRO A 130 -15.11 16.63 -3.21
C PRO A 130 -13.60 16.46 -3.41
N GLU A 131 -12.79 17.25 -2.70
CA GLU A 131 -11.32 17.17 -2.77
C GLU A 131 -10.81 15.92 -2.05
N LEU A 132 -11.41 15.57 -0.90
CA LEU A 132 -11.14 14.33 -0.19
C LEU A 132 -11.47 13.11 -1.07
N LEU A 133 -12.65 13.09 -1.69
CA LEU A 133 -13.07 12.02 -2.59
C LEU A 133 -12.14 11.89 -3.80
N SER A 134 -11.78 13.02 -4.42
CA SER A 134 -10.81 13.05 -5.53
C SER A 134 -9.45 12.47 -5.10
N THR A 135 -9.00 12.84 -3.90
CA THR A 135 -7.76 12.35 -3.30
C THR A 135 -7.81 10.85 -3.05
N VAL A 136 -8.90 10.34 -2.47
CA VAL A 136 -9.04 8.91 -2.16
C VAL A 136 -9.21 8.06 -3.43
N LEU A 137 -9.94 8.56 -4.42
CA LEU A 137 -10.26 7.82 -5.64
C LEU A 137 -9.06 7.71 -6.58
N ALA A 138 -8.42 8.84 -6.89
CA ALA A 138 -7.27 8.92 -7.79
C ALA A 138 -6.03 9.41 -7.04
N GLY A 139 -6.14 10.54 -6.35
CA GLY A 139 -4.99 11.17 -5.68
C GLY A 139 -3.88 11.58 -6.65
N PRO A 140 -2.74 12.06 -6.12
CA PRO A 140 -1.60 12.38 -6.95
C PRO A 140 -0.98 11.10 -7.51
N ALA A 141 -0.55 11.16 -8.78
CA ALA A 141 -0.18 10.00 -9.58
C ALA A 141 1.01 9.21 -9.01
N ASP A 142 1.78 9.82 -8.11
CA ASP A 142 2.95 9.22 -7.48
C ASP A 142 2.68 8.41 -6.22
N SER A 143 1.46 8.46 -5.70
CA SER A 143 1.13 8.02 -4.34
C SER A 143 0.28 6.75 -4.29
N ARG A 144 0.18 5.99 -5.39
CA ARG A 144 -0.77 4.87 -5.52
C ARG A 144 -0.14 3.63 -6.14
N TRP A 145 -0.75 2.49 -5.81
CA TRP A 145 -0.57 1.23 -6.51
C TRP A 145 -1.93 0.58 -6.73
N PHE A 146 -2.62 0.97 -7.80
CA PHE A 146 -4.01 0.59 -8.06
C PHE A 146 -4.21 -0.91 -8.35
N ASP A 147 -3.13 -1.60 -8.70
CA ASP A 147 -3.12 -3.03 -8.94
C ASP A 147 -3.19 -3.84 -7.62
N LYS A 148 -3.00 -3.22 -6.44
CA LYS A 148 -3.11 -3.92 -5.15
C LYS A 148 -4.57 -4.24 -4.82
N SER A 149 -4.83 -5.39 -4.19
CA SER A 149 -6.15 -5.74 -3.66
C SER A 149 -6.83 -4.58 -2.93
N PHE A 150 -6.11 -3.92 -2.02
CA PHE A 150 -6.48 -2.64 -1.46
C PHE A 150 -5.28 -1.83 -0.98
N SER A 151 -5.49 -0.51 -0.91
CA SER A 151 -4.61 0.46 -0.27
C SER A 151 -5.36 1.14 0.87
N LEU A 152 -4.78 1.12 2.07
CA LEU A 152 -5.23 1.95 3.19
C LEU A 152 -4.55 3.31 3.08
N ILE A 153 -5.33 4.37 2.93
CA ILE A 153 -4.85 5.74 2.79
C ILE A 153 -5.11 6.45 4.11
N VAL A 154 -4.07 7.00 4.72
CA VAL A 154 -4.18 7.76 5.98
C VAL A 154 -3.58 9.14 5.74
N ASN A 155 -4.36 10.19 6.03
CA ASN A 155 -3.89 11.55 5.91
C ASN A 155 -3.29 12.08 7.23
N ARG A 156 -2.68 13.27 7.19
CA ARG A 156 -2.11 13.91 8.37
C ARG A 156 -3.15 14.26 9.46
N SER A 157 -4.41 14.48 9.09
CA SER A 157 -5.48 14.74 10.07
C SER A 157 -6.03 13.46 10.72
N GLY A 158 -5.49 12.29 10.36
CA GLY A 158 -5.95 10.99 10.88
C GLY A 158 -7.17 10.43 10.15
N SER A 159 -7.69 11.12 9.14
CA SER A 159 -8.73 10.57 8.27
C SER A 159 -8.16 9.41 7.45
N ALA A 160 -8.89 8.30 7.44
CA ALA A 160 -8.51 7.10 6.72
C ALA A 160 -9.54 6.72 5.67
N ALA A 161 -9.08 6.13 4.57
CA ALA A 161 -9.93 5.60 3.51
C ALA A 161 -9.34 4.33 2.89
N VAL A 162 -10.18 3.50 2.30
CA VAL A 162 -9.75 2.30 1.57
C VAL A 162 -10.05 2.46 0.09
N ASN A 163 -8.99 2.40 -0.73
CA ASN A 163 -9.08 2.27 -2.17
C ASN A 163 -8.84 0.80 -2.53
N PHE A 164 -9.70 0.16 -3.33
CA PHE A 164 -9.59 -1.28 -3.61
C PHE A 164 -9.76 -1.61 -5.08
N GLU A 165 -9.08 -2.68 -5.51
CA GLU A 165 -9.17 -3.19 -6.87
C GLU A 165 -10.39 -4.12 -6.98
N ARG A 166 -11.27 -3.79 -7.93
CA ARG A 166 -12.61 -4.38 -8.03
C ARG A 166 -12.61 -5.81 -8.57
N SER A 167 -11.66 -6.22 -9.43
CA SER A 167 -11.68 -7.57 -10.00
C SER A 167 -11.28 -8.65 -8.98
N LEU A 168 -10.61 -8.27 -7.88
CA LEU A 168 -10.21 -9.19 -6.82
C LEU A 168 -11.30 -9.47 -5.77
N CYS A 169 -12.10 -8.46 -5.39
CA CYS A 169 -13.08 -8.54 -4.31
C CYS A 169 -14.34 -7.71 -4.58
N ASP A 170 -15.51 -8.23 -4.16
CA ASP A 170 -16.74 -7.44 -4.16
C ASP A 170 -16.78 -6.45 -2.99
N SER A 171 -17.53 -5.36 -3.19
CA SER A 171 -17.68 -4.28 -2.21
C SER A 171 -18.23 -4.74 -0.86
N ALA A 172 -19.06 -5.78 -0.82
CA ALA A 172 -19.58 -6.32 0.46
C ALA A 172 -18.47 -6.92 1.33
N THR A 173 -17.50 -7.60 0.72
CA THR A 173 -16.34 -8.19 1.41
C THR A 173 -15.45 -7.09 1.99
N VAL A 174 -15.17 -6.05 1.18
CA VAL A 174 -14.36 -4.89 1.61
C VAL A 174 -15.07 -4.09 2.69
N LEU A 175 -16.37 -3.84 2.56
CA LEU A 175 -17.15 -3.10 3.55
C LEU A 175 -17.16 -3.81 4.91
N ARG A 176 -17.30 -5.15 4.91
CA ARG A 176 -17.20 -5.92 6.14
C ARG A 176 -15.83 -5.78 6.79
N PHE A 177 -14.76 -5.89 6.01
CA PHE A 177 -13.40 -5.67 6.49
C PHE A 177 -13.22 -4.28 7.10
N VAL A 178 -13.64 -3.22 6.39
CA VAL A 178 -13.56 -1.83 6.87
C VAL A 178 -14.33 -1.63 8.18
N SER A 179 -15.53 -2.21 8.29
CA SER A 179 -16.31 -2.13 9.52
C SER A 179 -15.61 -2.83 10.69
N ASP A 180 -14.99 -3.97 10.46
CA ASP A 180 -14.32 -4.73 11.52
C ASP A 180 -13.04 -4.01 11.99
N ILE A 181 -12.22 -3.47 11.08
CA ILE A 181 -11.00 -2.73 11.47
C ILE A 181 -11.33 -1.40 12.18
N PHE A 182 -12.40 -0.71 11.78
CA PHE A 182 -12.81 0.54 12.41
C PHE A 182 -13.29 0.29 13.84
N ASN A 183 -14.11 -0.75 14.05
CA ASN A 183 -14.56 -1.11 15.38
C ASN A 183 -13.38 -1.56 16.27
N ASP A 184 -12.44 -2.32 15.72
CA ASP A 184 -11.26 -2.78 16.45
C ASP A 184 -10.35 -1.64 16.87
N SER A 185 -10.08 -0.68 15.95
CA SER A 185 -9.23 0.49 16.26
C SER A 185 -9.81 1.38 17.36
N GLU A 186 -11.13 1.49 17.44
CA GLU A 186 -11.81 2.30 18.46
C GLU A 186 -11.96 1.58 19.81
N THR A 187 -12.20 0.26 19.79
CA THR A 187 -12.50 -0.50 21.02
C THR A 187 -11.28 -1.15 21.65
N ARG A 188 -10.24 -1.45 20.88
CA ARG A 188 -9.03 -2.16 21.32
C ARG A 188 -7.78 -1.57 20.66
N PRO A 189 -7.44 -0.29 20.92
CA PRO A 189 -6.25 0.32 20.34
C PRO A 189 -4.99 -0.40 20.84
N SER A 190 -4.17 -0.89 19.89
CA SER A 190 -2.92 -1.60 20.19
C SER A 190 -1.77 -0.69 20.67
N VAL A 191 -1.95 0.62 20.56
CA VAL A 191 -0.96 1.66 20.90
C VAL A 191 -1.69 2.80 21.60
N ASP A 192 -1.17 3.24 22.74
CA ASP A 192 -1.61 4.48 23.37
C ASP A 192 -1.05 5.69 22.58
N PRO A 193 -1.87 6.65 22.11
CA PRO A 193 -1.41 7.86 21.45
C PRO A 193 -0.30 8.61 22.20
N CYS A 194 -0.24 8.51 23.54
CA CYS A 194 0.81 9.11 24.36
C CYS A 194 2.22 8.56 24.06
N LEU A 195 2.35 7.40 23.40
CA LEU A 195 3.63 6.89 22.93
C LEU A 195 4.28 7.78 21.85
N LEU A 196 3.49 8.56 21.10
CA LEU A 196 3.99 9.50 20.08
C LEU A 196 4.48 10.83 20.69
N GLU A 197 4.14 11.13 21.95
CA GLU A 197 4.49 12.40 22.61
C GLU A 197 5.84 12.35 23.32
N ASN A 198 6.38 11.15 23.58
CA ASN A 198 7.66 10.96 24.26
C ASN A 198 8.83 10.87 23.27
N THR A 199 9.18 12.00 22.66
CA THR A 199 10.35 12.13 21.76
C THR A 199 11.72 12.06 22.46
N GLU A 200 11.78 11.81 23.77
CA GLU A 200 13.05 11.73 24.54
C GLU A 200 13.62 10.31 24.71
N ARG A 201 13.05 9.30 24.05
CA ARG A 201 13.67 7.96 24.00
C ARG A 201 14.26 7.73 22.63
N TYR A 202 15.52 8.11 22.46
CA TYR A 202 16.61 7.40 21.73
C TYR A 202 17.82 8.34 21.59
#